data_AF-A0A951ED06-F1
#
_entry.id   AF-A0A951ED06-F1
#
_cell.length_a   1.000
_cell.length_b   1.000
_cell.length_c   1.000
_cell.angle_alpha   90.00
_cell.angle_beta   90.00
_cell.angle_gamma   90.00
#
_symmetry.space_group_name_H-M   'P 1'
#
loop_
_entity.id
_entity.type
_entity.pdbx_description
1 polymer ?
#
loop_
_entity_poly.entity_id
_entity_poly.type
_entity_poly.pdbx_seq_one_letter_code
_entity_poly.pdbx_strand_id
1 'polypeptide(L)'
;MTAHPSQPNLFDADRPPAVPEAASARARMREMIERLKVAPAPPWKDDAGVILDDGAFRRAMRLVPTEEAQASWAEFDAEMERLYAIWIRSRAGPQP
;
A
#
# COMPACT_ATOMS: atom_id res chain seq x y z
N MET A 1 -31.23 37.05 8.92
CA MET A 1 -30.24 36.16 9.55
C MET A 1 -29.98 35.02 8.58
N THR A 2 -28.93 35.13 7.76
CA THR A 2 -28.56 34.12 6.76
C THR A 2 -27.79 32.99 7.46
N ALA A 3 -28.36 31.78 7.42
CA ALA A 3 -27.73 30.57 7.93
C ALA A 3 -26.40 30.34 7.18
N HIS A 4 -25.29 30.28 7.91
CA HIS A 4 -24.04 29.80 7.36
C HIS A 4 -24.15 28.29 7.12
N PRO A 5 -23.73 27.76 5.95
CA PRO A 5 -23.66 26.33 5.75
C PRO A 5 -22.64 25.74 6.74
N SER A 6 -23.09 24.83 7.60
CA SER A 6 -22.22 24.11 8.54
C SER A 6 -21.06 23.48 7.77
N GLN A 7 -19.84 23.94 8.06
CA GLN A 7 -18.64 23.32 7.51
C GLN A 7 -18.58 21.86 7.99
N PRO A 8 -18.27 20.89 7.11
CA PRO A 8 -18.06 19.52 7.54
C PRO A 8 -16.93 19.48 8.57
N ASN A 9 -17.15 18.75 9.65
CA ASN A 9 -16.27 18.72 10.80
C ASN A 9 -14.94 18.06 10.38
N LEU A 10 -13.82 18.79 10.52
CA LEU A 10 -12.48 18.36 10.09
C LEU A 10 -12.00 17.09 10.82
N PHE A 11 -12.65 16.75 11.93
CA PHE A 11 -12.26 15.67 12.84
C PHE A 11 -13.06 14.37 12.66
N ASP A 12 -13.92 14.25 11.64
CA ASP A 12 -14.60 12.99 11.27
C ASP A 12 -13.64 11.98 10.58
N ALA A 13 -12.45 11.79 11.17
CA ALA A 13 -11.45 10.83 10.71
C ALA A 13 -11.84 9.35 10.98
N ASP A 14 -12.87 9.13 11.81
CA ASP A 14 -13.43 7.81 12.14
C ASP A 14 -14.66 7.42 11.30
N ARG A 15 -14.98 8.20 10.26
CA ARG A 15 -16.04 7.80 9.34
C ARG A 15 -15.63 6.49 8.66
N PRO A 16 -16.47 5.43 8.69
CA PRO A 16 -16.19 4.24 7.90
C PRO A 16 -16.11 4.65 6.43
N PRO A 17 -15.12 4.11 5.68
CA PRO A 17 -14.93 4.45 4.28
C PRO A 17 -16.23 4.20 3.52
N ALA A 18 -16.57 5.10 2.61
CA ALA A 18 -17.71 4.86 1.74
C ALA A 18 -17.47 3.56 0.95
N VAL A 19 -18.51 2.76 0.69
CA VAL A 19 -18.40 1.50 -0.07
C VAL A 19 -17.56 1.64 -1.37
N PRO A 20 -17.68 2.74 -2.15
CA PRO A 20 -16.82 2.98 -3.32
C PRO A 20 -15.33 3.17 -2.99
N GLU A 21 -15.01 3.75 -1.84
CA GLU A 21 -13.63 3.99 -1.39
C GLU A 21 -12.96 2.67 -1.00
N ALA A 22 -13.68 1.81 -0.26
CA ALA A 22 -13.20 0.48 0.10
C ALA A 22 -12.98 -0.39 -1.15
N ALA A 23 -13.92 -0.39 -2.10
CA ALA A 23 -13.77 -1.12 -3.37
C ALA A 23 -12.56 -0.62 -4.18
N SER A 24 -12.35 0.69 -4.24
CA SER A 24 -11.20 1.27 -4.91
C SER A 24 -9.88 0.94 -4.20
N ALA A 25 -9.88 0.90 -2.87
CA ALA A 25 -8.72 0.50 -2.09
C ALA A 25 -8.33 -0.96 -2.34
N ARG A 26 -9.31 -1.88 -2.38
CA ARG A 26 -9.10 -3.28 -2.76
C ARG A 26 -8.46 -3.43 -4.14
N ALA A 27 -9.00 -2.70 -5.12
CA ALA A 27 -8.48 -2.73 -6.49
C ALA A 27 -7.01 -2.29 -6.53
N ARG A 28 -6.67 -1.20 -5.84
CA ARG A 28 -5.28 -0.71 -5.75
C ARG A 28 -4.36 -1.68 -5.03
N MET A 29 -4.80 -2.25 -3.90
CA MET A 29 -4.01 -3.24 -3.15
C MET A 29 -3.69 -4.46 -4.04
N ARG A 30 -4.70 -4.96 -4.75
CA ARG A 30 -4.52 -6.08 -5.70
C ARG A 30 -3.60 -5.72 -6.86
N GLU A 31 -3.76 -4.55 -7.46
CA GLU A 31 -2.88 -4.09 -8.54
C GLU A 31 -1.42 -3.99 -8.10
N MET A 32 -1.18 -3.45 -6.89
CA MET A 32 0.16 -3.38 -6.32
C MET A 32 0.78 -4.76 -6.13
N ILE A 33 0.03 -5.71 -5.57
CA ILE A 33 0.48 -7.10 -5.38
C ILE A 33 0.81 -7.74 -6.72
N GLU A 34 -0.09 -7.68 -7.70
CA GLU A 34 0.12 -8.29 -9.01
C GLU A 34 1.32 -7.68 -9.74
N ARG A 35 1.51 -6.36 -9.64
CA ARG A 35 2.71 -5.67 -10.16
C ARG A 35 3.98 -6.20 -9.53
N LEU A 36 4.00 -6.43 -8.21
CA LEU A 36 5.17 -6.96 -7.51
C LEU A 36 5.44 -8.43 -7.88
N LYS A 37 4.41 -9.28 -7.97
CA LYS A 37 4.53 -10.68 -8.37
C LYS A 37 5.18 -10.86 -9.73
N VAL A 38 4.76 -10.09 -10.73
CA VAL A 38 5.30 -10.19 -12.09
C VAL A 38 6.67 -9.51 -12.25
N ALA A 39 7.10 -8.72 -11.26
CA ALA A 39 8.36 -8.01 -11.34
C ALA A 39 9.55 -8.98 -11.20
N PRO A 40 10.42 -9.08 -12.23
CA PRO A 40 11.62 -9.92 -12.17
C PRO A 40 12.74 -9.28 -11.34
N ALA A 41 12.66 -7.97 -11.12
CA ALA A 41 13.62 -7.17 -10.38
C ALA A 41 12.87 -6.10 -9.57
N PRO A 42 13.48 -5.54 -8.51
CA PRO A 42 12.86 -4.53 -7.68
C PRO A 42 12.50 -3.31 -8.52
N PRO A 43 11.25 -2.80 -8.47
CA PRO A 43 10.86 -1.60 -9.21
C PRO A 43 11.39 -0.30 -8.60
N TRP A 44 12.04 -0.38 -7.42
CA TRP A 44 12.54 0.77 -6.68
C TRP A 44 13.95 1.17 -7.11
N LYS A 45 14.21 2.47 -7.13
CA LYS A 45 15.54 3.03 -7.40
C LYS A 45 16.41 3.14 -6.13
N ASP A 46 15.76 3.32 -4.99
CA ASP A 46 16.35 3.57 -3.68
C ASP A 46 15.41 3.13 -2.54
N ASP A 47 15.87 3.27 -1.30
CA ASP A 47 15.11 2.91 -0.10
C ASP A 47 13.84 3.74 0.05
N ALA A 48 13.83 4.98 -0.47
CA ALA A 48 12.65 5.83 -0.42
C ALA A 48 11.52 5.26 -1.29
N GLY A 49 11.85 4.65 -2.43
CA GLY A 49 10.88 3.91 -3.25
C GLY A 49 10.19 2.76 -2.50
N VAL A 50 10.96 2.01 -1.69
CA VAL A 50 10.44 0.92 -0.86
C VAL A 50 9.44 1.46 0.17
N ILE A 51 9.83 2.53 0.87
CA ILE A 51 9.00 3.18 1.91
C ILE A 51 7.72 3.76 1.31
N LEU A 52 7.77 4.31 0.10
CA LEU A 52 6.61 4.87 -0.58
C LEU A 52 5.58 3.80 -0.93
N ASP A 53 6.02 2.64 -1.42
CA ASP A 53 5.13 1.52 -1.74
C ASP A 53 4.52 0.89 -0.48
N ASP A 54 5.32 0.65 0.57
CA ASP A 54 4.81 0.22 1.89
C ASP A 54 3.76 1.21 2.43
N GLY A 55 4.08 2.50 2.43
CA GLY A 55 3.18 3.54 2.90
C GLY A 55 1.91 3.66 2.07
N ALA A 56 1.99 3.49 0.75
CA ALA A 56 0.84 3.49 -0.13
C ALA A 56 -0.09 2.31 0.16
N PHE A 57 0.46 1.12 0.36
CA PHE A 57 -0.31 -0.07 0.70
C PHE A 57 -0.98 0.07 2.07
N ARG A 58 -0.25 0.52 3.09
CA ARG A 58 -0.79 0.77 4.44
C ARG A 58 -1.90 1.81 4.45
N ARG A 59 -1.84 2.84 3.60
CA ARG A 59 -2.95 3.81 3.45
C ARG A 59 -4.19 3.15 2.86
N ALA A 60 -4.04 2.26 1.88
CA ALA A 60 -5.17 1.54 1.30
C ALA A 60 -5.79 0.56 2.31
N MET A 61 -4.98 -0.10 3.14
CA MET A 61 -5.45 -0.99 4.21
C MET A 61 -6.40 -0.30 5.21
N ARG A 62 -6.21 0.99 5.49
CA ARG A 62 -7.09 1.75 6.40
C ARG A 62 -8.52 1.91 5.88
N LEU A 63 -8.74 1.64 4.59
CA LEU A 63 -10.02 1.81 3.92
C LEU A 63 -10.76 0.48 3.69
N VAL A 64 -10.19 -0.66 4.13
CA VAL A 64 -10.81 -1.98 3.98
C VAL A 64 -10.95 -2.67 5.33
N PRO A 65 -11.87 -3.65 5.48
CA PRO A 65 -12.02 -4.40 6.72
C PRO A 65 -10.71 -5.06 7.17
N THR A 66 -10.44 -5.06 8.48
CA THR A 66 -9.16 -5.51 9.05
C THR A 66 -8.75 -6.92 8.61
N GLU A 67 -9.70 -7.87 8.57
CA GLU A 67 -9.41 -9.25 8.15
C GLU A 67 -8.91 -9.33 6.70
N GLU A 68 -9.59 -8.62 5.80
CA GLU A 68 -9.21 -8.52 4.39
C GLU A 68 -7.88 -7.78 4.21
N ALA A 69 -7.66 -6.73 5.01
CA ALA A 69 -6.41 -5.98 5.03
C ALA A 69 -5.23 -6.87 5.41
N GLN A 70 -5.37 -7.70 6.45
CA GLN A 70 -4.31 -8.58 6.95
C GLN A 70 -3.96 -9.69 5.94
N ALA A 71 -4.96 -10.30 5.31
CA ALA A 71 -4.73 -11.28 4.26
C ALA A 71 -3.94 -10.68 3.09
N SER A 72 -4.34 -9.48 2.64
CA SER A 72 -3.67 -8.78 1.55
C SER A 72 -2.27 -8.30 1.95
N TRP A 73 -2.07 -7.92 3.21
CA TRP A 73 -0.77 -7.51 3.75
C TRP A 73 0.24 -8.65 3.70
N ALA A 74 -0.14 -9.84 4.14
CA ALA A 74 0.77 -10.99 4.14
C ALA A 74 1.29 -11.32 2.71
N GLU A 75 0.42 -11.20 1.71
CA GLU A 75 0.79 -11.41 0.32
C GLU A 75 1.71 -10.30 -0.22
N PHE A 76 1.39 -9.04 0.09
CA PHE A 76 2.22 -7.90 -0.28
C PHE A 76 3.62 -7.98 0.36
N ASP A 77 3.70 -8.27 1.65
CA ASP A 77 4.93 -8.34 2.43
C ASP A 77 5.87 -9.43 1.90
N ALA A 78 5.33 -10.61 1.58
CA ALA A 78 6.11 -11.68 0.98
C ALA A 78 6.75 -11.29 -0.38
N GLU A 79 6.02 -10.57 -1.22
CA GLU A 79 6.55 -10.08 -2.51
C GLU A 79 7.56 -8.94 -2.33
N MET A 80 7.34 -8.05 -1.35
CA MET A 80 8.30 -7.02 -0.97
C MET A 80 9.62 -7.64 -0.51
N GLU A 81 9.57 -8.63 0.39
CA GLU A 81 10.75 -9.36 0.89
C GLU A 81 11.50 -10.07 -0.23
N ARG A 82 10.77 -10.75 -1.14
CA ARG A 82 11.35 -11.42 -2.31
C ARG A 82 12.16 -10.44 -3.17
N LEU A 83 11.57 -9.31 -3.51
CA LEU A 83 12.22 -8.27 -4.33
C LEU A 83 13.36 -7.61 -3.57
N TYR A 84 13.20 -7.34 -2.28
CA TYR A 84 14.25 -6.76 -1.45
C TYR A 84 15.49 -7.67 -1.34
N ALA A 85 15.29 -8.99 -1.23
CA ALA A 85 16.37 -9.97 -1.25
C ALA A 85 17.12 -9.97 -2.59
N ILE A 86 16.40 -9.87 -3.71
CA ILE A 86 17.02 -9.71 -5.05
C ILE A 86 17.83 -8.42 -5.10
N TRP A 87 17.30 -7.32 -4.56
CA TRP A 87 17.95 -6.02 -4.55
C TRP A 87 19.28 -6.07 -3.77
N ILE A 88 19.27 -6.58 -2.55
CA ILE A 88 20.47 -6.71 -1.72
C ILE A 88 21.52 -7.57 -2.44
N ARG A 89 21.12 -8.72 -2.97
CA ARG A 89 22.03 -9.63 -3.69
C ARG A 89 22.67 -8.94 -4.90
N SER A 90 21.91 -8.13 -5.65
CA SER A 90 22.43 -7.39 -6.81
C SER A 90 23.47 -6.33 -6.43
N ARG A 91 23.37 -5.77 -5.22
CA ARG A 91 24.29 -4.73 -4.71
C ARG A 91 25.54 -5.29 -4.05
N ALA A 92 25.50 -6.55 -3.58
CA ALA A 92 26.62 -7.18 -2.90
C ALA A 92 27.78 -7.59 -3.83
N GLY A 93 27.58 -7.62 -5.15
CA GLY A 93 28.59 -8.09 -6.12
C GLY A 93 28.90 -9.60 -6.00
N PRO A 94 29.56 -10.23 -7.00
CA PRO A 94 30.09 -11.57 -6.83
C PRO A 94 31.16 -11.54 -5.72
N GLN A 95 30.99 -12.34 -4.66
CA GLN A 95 32.07 -12.53 -3.69
C GLN A 95 33.24 -13.24 -4.38
N PRO A 96 34.49 -12.79 -4.16
CA PRO A 96 35.69 -13.40 -4.71
C PRO A 96 35.95 -14.81 -4.15
#